data_AF-A0A970N0V4-F1
#
_entry.id   AF-A0A970N0V4-F1
#
_cell.length_a   1.000
_cell.length_b   1.000
_cell.length_c   1.000
_cell.angle_alpha   90.00
_cell.angle_beta   90.00
_cell.angle_gamma   90.00
#
_symmetry.space_group_name_H-M   'P 1'
#
loop_
_entity.id
_entity.type
_entity.pdbx_description
1 polymer ?
#
loop_
_entity_poly.entity_id
_entity_poly.type
_entity_poly.pdbx_seq_one_letter_code
_entity_poly.pdbx_strand_id
1 'polypeptide(L)'
;MKNIGAIFGVVTILAVLCLMTTNAQAARLDLETRSLKGIAGVYVVVEAPAPDLLADGLSDKALESMINERLTAAGINTLSENDLSKPGGAIFYVSISSVKSKSGQYACNIHAEVIQAASLSRDPNILTPATTWNSSTMGVMGSATVSKLNESVADITDEFIRDFLSMNARPVIKPKIA
;
A
#
# COMPACT_ATOMS: atom_id res chain seq x y z
N MET A 1 33.59 -13.39 39.51
CA MET A 1 33.00 -12.06 39.25
C MET A 1 33.36 -11.43 37.90
N LYS A 2 34.18 -12.05 37.02
CA LYS A 2 34.61 -11.45 35.73
C LYS A 2 33.60 -11.54 34.57
N ASN A 3 32.54 -12.35 34.67
CA ASN A 3 31.66 -12.65 33.53
C ASN A 3 30.33 -11.87 33.52
N ILE A 4 29.99 -11.14 34.59
CA ILE A 4 28.70 -10.43 34.69
C ILE A 4 28.70 -9.14 33.85
N GLY A 5 29.84 -8.43 33.80
CA GLY A 5 29.98 -7.21 32.98
C GLY A 5 29.97 -7.49 31.47
N ALA A 6 30.49 -8.64 31.04
CA ALA A 6 30.47 -9.04 29.63
C ALA A 6 29.06 -9.39 29.16
N ILE A 7 28.25 -10.05 30.00
CA ILE A 7 26.85 -10.39 29.70
C ILE A 7 25.99 -9.13 29.60
N PHE A 8 26.16 -8.17 30.51
CA PHE A 8 25.45 -6.89 30.46
C PHE A 8 25.81 -6.06 29.22
N GLY A 9 27.08 -6.03 28.82
CA GLY A 9 27.52 -5.35 27.60
C GLY A 9 26.89 -5.94 26.33
N VAL A 10 26.84 -7.27 26.22
CA VAL A 10 26.27 -7.96 25.06
C VAL A 10 24.74 -7.78 24.96
N VAL A 11 24.02 -7.83 26.09
CA VAL A 11 22.56 -7.60 26.13
C VAL A 11 22.21 -6.16 25.75
N THR A 12 23.02 -5.19 26.17
CA THR A 12 22.79 -3.77 25.82
C THR A 12 23.06 -3.50 24.35
N ILE A 13 24.10 -4.12 23.77
CA ILE A 13 24.40 -4.03 22.33
C ILE A 13 23.29 -4.68 21.48
N LEU A 14 22.76 -5.83 21.90
CA LEU A 14 21.63 -6.49 21.23
C LEU A 14 20.33 -5.68 21.32
N ALA A 15 20.04 -5.06 22.47
CA ALA A 15 18.85 -4.23 22.65
C ALA A 15 18.90 -2.95 21.79
N VAL A 16 20.08 -2.34 21.63
CA VAL A 16 20.29 -1.18 20.73
C VAL A 16 20.23 -1.60 19.26
N LEU A 17 20.69 -2.80 18.90
CA LEU A 17 20.56 -3.33 17.53
C LEU A 17 19.09 -3.58 17.15
N CYS A 18 18.25 -4.02 18.10
CA CYS A 18 16.81 -4.20 17.88
C CYS A 18 16.03 -2.88 17.73
N LEU A 19 16.55 -1.75 18.23
CA LEU A 19 15.93 -0.43 18.07
C LEU A 19 16.27 0.23 16.73
N MET A 20 17.22 -0.32 15.97
CA MET A 20 17.63 0.14 14.65
C MET A 20 16.98 -0.66 13.52
N THR A 21 15.90 -1.41 13.79
CA THR A 21 14.99 -1.85 12.74
C THR A 21 14.21 -0.63 12.25
N THR A 22 14.91 0.28 11.58
CA THR A 22 14.27 1.24 10.70
C THR A 22 13.46 0.39 9.73
N ASN A 23 12.14 0.51 9.81
CA ASN A 23 11.26 -0.04 8.78
C ASN A 23 11.91 0.34 7.45
N ALA A 24 12.16 -0.66 6.60
CA ALA A 24 12.48 -0.42 5.20
C ALA A 24 11.21 0.12 4.50
N GLN A 25 10.61 1.17 5.04
CA GLN A 25 9.87 2.11 4.24
C GLN A 25 10.92 2.68 3.30
N ALA A 26 10.89 2.25 2.02
CA ALA A 26 11.51 3.01 0.95
C ALA A 26 11.23 4.49 1.24
N ALA A 27 12.26 5.35 1.18
CA ALA A 27 12.10 6.77 1.44
C ALA A 27 11.08 7.33 0.44
N ARG A 28 9.80 7.29 0.81
CA ARG A 28 8.70 7.71 -0.03
C ARG A 28 8.92 9.18 -0.30
N LEU A 29 8.84 9.56 -1.57
CA LEU A 29 9.03 10.95 -1.92
C LEU A 29 7.88 11.73 -1.29
N ASP A 30 8.21 12.76 -0.52
CA ASP A 30 7.25 13.68 0.10
C ASP A 30 6.26 14.26 -0.94
N LEU A 31 6.68 14.35 -2.21
CA LEU A 31 5.81 14.68 -3.33
C LEU A 31 4.70 13.65 -3.60
N GLU A 32 4.99 12.35 -3.49
CA GLU A 32 4.02 11.28 -3.71
C GLU A 32 2.93 11.33 -2.64
N THR A 33 3.31 11.41 -1.36
CA THR A 33 2.35 11.55 -0.27
C THR A 33 1.53 12.83 -0.42
N ARG A 34 2.16 14.00 -0.65
CA ARG A 34 1.44 15.26 -0.83
C ARG A 34 0.43 15.25 -1.97
N SER A 35 0.67 14.46 -3.01
CA SER A 35 -0.25 14.35 -4.15
C SER A 35 -1.61 13.76 -3.77
N LEU A 36 -1.71 13.06 -2.63
CA LEU A 36 -2.96 12.47 -2.14
C LEU A 36 -3.93 13.51 -1.57
N LYS A 37 -3.46 14.72 -1.28
CA LYS A 37 -4.28 15.78 -0.70
C LYS A 37 -5.41 16.19 -1.63
N GLY A 38 -6.64 16.21 -1.12
CA GLY A 38 -7.83 16.62 -1.86
C GLY A 38 -8.49 15.52 -2.67
N ILE A 39 -7.96 14.29 -2.65
CA ILE A 39 -8.67 13.12 -3.17
C ILE A 39 -9.94 12.91 -2.32
N ALA A 40 -11.09 12.88 -2.99
CA ALA A 40 -12.40 12.71 -2.37
C ALA A 40 -12.76 11.23 -2.14
N GLY A 41 -12.18 10.34 -2.94
CA GLY A 41 -12.36 8.90 -2.84
C GLY A 41 -11.54 8.17 -3.91
N VAL A 42 -11.47 6.85 -3.80
CA VAL A 42 -10.77 5.99 -4.75
C VAL A 42 -11.68 4.93 -5.34
N TYR A 43 -11.58 4.69 -6.64
CA TYR A 43 -12.10 3.48 -7.27
C TYR A 43 -11.02 2.40 -7.19
N VAL A 44 -11.36 1.25 -6.62
CA VAL A 44 -10.41 0.14 -6.47
C VAL A 44 -10.39 -0.68 -7.75
N VAL A 45 -9.19 -0.94 -8.27
CA VAL A 45 -8.98 -1.86 -9.39
C VAL A 45 -7.93 -2.88 -8.97
N VAL A 46 -8.30 -4.16 -9.01
CA VAL A 46 -7.37 -5.27 -8.81
C VAL A 46 -7.11 -5.92 -10.15
N GLU A 47 -5.86 -5.87 -10.61
CA GLU A 47 -5.43 -6.61 -11.80
C GLU A 47 -5.58 -8.11 -11.55
N ALA A 48 -6.18 -8.83 -12.49
CA ALA A 48 -6.36 -10.27 -12.39
C ALA A 48 -5.00 -10.96 -12.18
N PRO A 49 -4.80 -11.70 -11.08
CA PRO A 49 -3.57 -12.44 -10.85
C PRO A 49 -3.31 -13.49 -11.93
N ALA A 50 -2.06 -13.88 -12.09
CA ALA A 50 -1.68 -14.96 -13.01
C ALA A 50 -2.48 -16.25 -12.69
N PRO A 51 -2.91 -17.03 -13.72
CA PRO A 51 -3.73 -18.23 -13.52
C PRO A 51 -3.15 -19.24 -12.51
N ASP A 52 -1.82 -19.36 -12.48
CA ASP A 52 -1.13 -20.24 -11.55
C ASP A 52 -1.29 -19.80 -10.08
N LEU A 53 -1.43 -18.51 -9.79
CA LEU A 53 -1.72 -18.03 -8.43
C LEU A 53 -3.17 -18.30 -8.05
N LEU A 54 -4.10 -18.15 -9.00
CA LEU A 54 -5.51 -18.47 -8.78
C LEU A 54 -5.70 -19.97 -8.50
N ALA A 55 -5.03 -20.82 -9.28
CA ALA A 55 -5.05 -22.27 -9.09
C ALA A 55 -4.49 -22.69 -7.72
N ASP A 56 -3.47 -21.97 -7.22
CA ASP A 56 -2.84 -22.21 -5.93
C ASP A 56 -3.55 -21.46 -4.77
N GLY A 57 -4.76 -20.92 -5.00
CA GLY A 57 -5.70 -20.49 -3.95
C GLY A 57 -5.86 -18.98 -3.77
N LEU A 58 -5.29 -18.15 -4.65
CA LEU A 58 -5.56 -16.71 -4.65
C LEU A 58 -6.92 -16.41 -5.28
N SER A 59 -7.59 -15.35 -4.81
CA SER A 59 -8.85 -14.88 -5.40
C SER A 59 -8.81 -13.37 -5.58
N ASP A 60 -9.01 -12.93 -6.82
CA ASP A 60 -9.19 -11.53 -7.20
C ASP A 60 -10.33 -10.86 -6.44
N LYS A 61 -11.50 -11.51 -6.38
CA LYS A 61 -12.67 -11.00 -5.64
C LYS A 61 -12.42 -10.88 -4.14
N ALA A 62 -11.70 -11.84 -3.56
CA ALA A 62 -11.35 -11.77 -2.14
C ALA A 62 -10.38 -10.60 -1.85
N LEU A 63 -9.40 -10.38 -2.74
CA LEU A 63 -8.50 -9.22 -2.65
C LEU A 63 -9.27 -7.91 -2.77
N GLU A 64 -10.14 -7.78 -3.77
CA GLU A 64 -10.94 -6.57 -3.99
C GLU A 64 -11.87 -6.29 -2.80
N SER A 65 -12.57 -7.30 -2.27
CA SER A 65 -13.43 -7.16 -1.08
C SER A 65 -12.62 -6.69 0.12
N MET A 66 -11.48 -7.35 0.39
CA MET A 66 -10.60 -7.00 1.50
C MET A 66 -10.09 -5.56 1.40
N ILE A 67 -9.66 -5.11 0.21
CA ILE A 67 -9.20 -3.73 0.00
C ILE A 67 -10.34 -2.75 0.29
N ASN A 68 -11.52 -2.97 -0.30
CA ASN A 68 -12.68 -2.08 -0.12
C ASN A 68 -13.14 -2.03 1.35
N GLU A 69 -13.18 -3.17 2.04
CA GLU A 69 -13.53 -3.25 3.47
C GLU A 69 -12.56 -2.44 4.32
N ARG A 70 -11.25 -2.54 4.08
CA ARG A 70 -10.21 -1.78 4.80
C ARG A 70 -10.32 -0.28 4.55
N LEU A 71 -10.48 0.13 3.29
CA LEU A 71 -10.65 1.54 2.92
C LEU A 71 -11.90 2.14 3.58
N THR A 72 -13.02 1.42 3.51
CA THR A 72 -14.28 1.84 4.11
C THR A 72 -14.19 1.93 5.63
N ALA A 73 -13.54 0.95 6.28
CA ALA A 73 -13.31 0.96 7.73
C ALA A 73 -12.44 2.13 8.18
N ALA A 74 -11.50 2.58 7.33
CA ALA A 74 -10.70 3.78 7.56
C ALA A 74 -11.43 5.10 7.25
N GLY A 75 -12.68 5.03 6.77
CA GLY A 75 -13.48 6.20 6.39
C GLY A 75 -13.10 6.82 5.04
N ILE A 76 -12.39 6.08 4.19
CA ILE A 76 -12.07 6.48 2.82
C ILE A 76 -13.23 6.06 1.92
N ASN A 77 -13.71 6.99 1.09
CA ASN A 77 -14.82 6.73 0.19
C ASN A 77 -14.37 5.83 -0.99
N THR A 78 -15.00 4.67 -1.13
CA THR A 78 -14.82 3.77 -2.28
C THR A 78 -15.79 4.17 -3.39
N LEU A 79 -15.25 4.69 -4.48
CA LEU A 79 -16.00 5.21 -5.63
C LEU A 79 -16.48 4.08 -6.53
N SER A 80 -17.51 4.35 -7.34
CA SER A 80 -17.78 3.57 -8.54
C SER A 80 -17.00 4.14 -9.74
N GLU A 81 -16.87 3.38 -10.83
CA GLU A 81 -16.24 3.85 -12.07
C GLU A 81 -16.87 5.16 -12.58
N ASN A 82 -18.19 5.31 -12.47
CA ASN A 82 -18.91 6.52 -12.88
C ASN A 82 -18.51 7.77 -12.06
N ASP A 83 -18.08 7.57 -10.82
CA ASP A 83 -17.69 8.66 -9.92
C ASP A 83 -16.25 9.16 -10.18
N LEU A 84 -15.43 8.43 -10.94
CA LEU A 84 -14.06 8.85 -11.27
C LEU A 84 -13.99 10.17 -12.03
N SER A 85 -15.05 10.51 -12.78
CA SER A 85 -15.16 11.77 -13.50
C SER A 85 -15.36 12.99 -12.59
N LYS A 86 -15.70 12.78 -11.32
CA LYS A 86 -15.95 13.85 -10.35
C LYS A 86 -14.62 14.43 -9.84
N PRO A 87 -14.58 15.73 -9.47
CA PRO A 87 -13.39 16.32 -8.86
C PRO A 87 -12.90 15.53 -7.64
N GLY A 88 -11.60 15.22 -7.62
CA GLY A 88 -10.98 14.43 -6.55
C GLY A 88 -11.19 12.91 -6.67
N GLY A 89 -11.75 12.42 -7.77
CA GLY A 89 -11.75 10.99 -8.08
C GLY A 89 -10.35 10.49 -8.45
N ALA A 90 -9.94 9.36 -7.86
CA ALA A 90 -8.68 8.69 -8.17
C ALA A 90 -8.89 7.17 -8.28
N ILE A 91 -7.96 6.47 -8.92
CA ILE A 91 -7.96 5.00 -8.96
C ILE A 91 -6.91 4.51 -7.98
N PHE A 92 -7.27 3.58 -7.10
CA PHE A 92 -6.33 2.79 -6.33
C PHE A 92 -6.16 1.44 -7.02
N TYR A 93 -5.09 1.32 -7.80
CA TYR A 93 -4.78 0.16 -8.60
C TYR A 93 -3.84 -0.77 -7.83
N VAL A 94 -4.12 -2.07 -7.85
CA VAL A 94 -3.28 -3.10 -7.22
C VAL A 94 -3.04 -4.23 -8.21
N SER A 95 -1.78 -4.63 -8.38
CA SER A 95 -1.40 -5.78 -9.20
C SER A 95 -0.46 -6.74 -8.47
N ILE A 96 -0.55 -8.01 -8.87
CA ILE A 96 0.35 -9.07 -8.40
C ILE A 96 0.94 -9.75 -9.62
N SER A 97 2.20 -9.45 -9.89
CA SER A 97 2.98 -10.09 -10.93
C SER A 97 3.79 -11.24 -10.33
N SER A 98 3.91 -12.37 -11.06
CA SER A 98 4.67 -13.52 -10.55
C SER A 98 5.31 -14.35 -11.65
N VAL A 99 6.37 -15.08 -11.28
CA VAL A 99 7.01 -16.12 -12.09
C VAL A 99 7.15 -17.38 -11.25
N LYS A 100 6.60 -18.50 -11.74
CA LYS A 100 6.71 -19.82 -11.09
C LYS A 100 7.95 -20.56 -11.57
N SER A 101 8.78 -21.01 -10.64
CA SER A 101 9.95 -21.84 -10.91
C SER A 101 9.56 -23.30 -11.18
N LYS A 102 10.47 -24.08 -11.77
CA LYS A 102 10.30 -25.53 -11.92
C LYS A 102 10.19 -26.28 -10.60
N SER A 103 10.71 -25.70 -9.50
CA SER A 103 10.61 -26.26 -8.14
C SER A 103 9.29 -25.89 -7.44
N GLY A 104 8.36 -25.18 -8.11
CA GLY A 104 7.07 -24.80 -7.55
C GLY A 104 7.12 -23.59 -6.61
N GLN A 105 8.18 -22.78 -6.68
CA GLN A 105 8.29 -21.52 -5.95
C GLN A 105 7.90 -20.36 -6.86
N TYR A 106 7.25 -19.36 -6.30
CA TYR A 106 6.94 -18.10 -6.97
C TYR A 106 7.93 -17.02 -6.54
N ALA A 107 8.45 -16.28 -7.51
CA ALA A 107 8.90 -14.91 -7.27
C ALA A 107 7.72 -13.99 -7.58
N CYS A 108 7.28 -13.19 -6.60
CA CYS A 108 6.14 -12.29 -6.71
C CYS A 108 6.57 -10.85 -6.51
N ASN A 109 5.91 -9.93 -7.22
CA ASN A 109 5.93 -8.50 -6.96
C ASN A 109 4.48 -8.03 -6.84
N ILE A 110 4.17 -7.44 -5.69
CA ILE A 110 2.89 -6.78 -5.42
C ILE A 110 3.13 -5.30 -5.56
N HIS A 111 2.35 -4.65 -6.40
CA HIS A 111 2.45 -3.22 -6.68
C HIS A 111 1.10 -2.57 -6.46
N ALA A 112 1.08 -1.43 -5.79
CA ALA A 112 -0.10 -0.59 -5.69
C ALA A 112 0.24 0.83 -6.10
N GLU A 113 -0.70 1.50 -6.74
CA GLU A 113 -0.55 2.88 -7.16
C GLU A 113 -1.86 3.67 -7.12
N VAL A 114 -1.71 4.99 -6.95
CA VAL A 114 -2.81 5.94 -7.09
C VAL A 114 -2.65 6.66 -8.43
N ILE A 115 -3.62 6.42 -9.32
CA ILE A 115 -3.69 7.06 -10.62
C ILE A 115 -4.68 8.23 -10.55
N GLN A 116 -4.22 9.42 -10.91
CA GLN A 116 -5.00 10.64 -10.92
C GLN A 116 -4.95 11.30 -12.30
N ALA A 117 -5.97 12.10 -12.64
CA ALA A 117 -5.89 13.00 -13.78
C ALA A 117 -4.90 14.14 -13.46
N ALA A 118 -3.84 14.26 -14.24
CA ALA A 118 -2.81 15.29 -14.09
C ALA A 118 -2.72 16.15 -15.35
N SER A 119 -2.42 17.43 -15.17
CA SER A 119 -2.11 18.35 -16.28
C SER A 119 -0.60 18.42 -16.54
N LEU A 120 -0.21 18.55 -17.80
CA LEU A 120 1.20 18.65 -18.17
C LEU A 120 1.72 20.07 -17.99
N SER A 121 2.89 20.24 -17.36
CA SER A 121 3.49 21.56 -17.14
C SER A 121 3.73 22.35 -18.44
N ARG A 122 4.07 21.64 -19.52
CA ARG A 122 4.28 22.24 -20.86
C ARG A 122 2.98 22.69 -21.55
N ASP A 123 1.84 22.12 -21.18
CA ASP A 123 0.52 22.48 -21.71
C ASP A 123 -0.57 22.02 -20.73
N PRO A 124 -1.04 22.92 -19.84
CA PRO A 124 -2.00 22.57 -18.79
C PRO A 124 -3.38 22.13 -19.29
N ASN A 125 -3.69 22.30 -20.58
CA ASN A 125 -4.95 21.85 -21.16
C ASN A 125 -4.95 20.34 -21.47
N ILE A 126 -3.79 19.70 -21.45
CA ILE A 126 -3.67 18.25 -21.64
C ILE A 126 -3.81 17.57 -20.28
N LEU A 127 -4.90 16.83 -20.12
CA LEU A 127 -5.13 15.95 -18.97
C LEU A 127 -4.80 14.51 -19.35
N THR A 128 -4.05 13.83 -18.49
CA THR A 128 -3.65 12.42 -18.66
C THR A 128 -3.72 11.70 -17.32
N PRO A 129 -4.03 10.39 -17.29
CA PRO A 129 -3.77 9.59 -16.11
C PRO A 129 -2.26 9.58 -15.80
N ALA A 130 -1.92 9.72 -14.52
CA ALA A 130 -0.56 9.64 -14.03
C ALA A 130 -0.53 8.94 -12.67
N THR A 131 0.46 8.07 -12.47
CA THR A 131 0.79 7.55 -11.14
C THR A 131 1.37 8.66 -10.30
N THR A 132 0.74 8.92 -9.16
CA THR A 132 1.07 10.03 -8.26
C THR A 132 1.50 9.55 -6.87
N TRP A 133 1.16 8.31 -6.53
CA TRP A 133 1.63 7.60 -5.35
C TRP A 133 1.80 6.13 -5.74
N ASN A 134 2.81 5.45 -5.17
CA ASN A 134 2.95 4.01 -5.31
C ASN A 134 3.59 3.38 -4.06
N SER A 135 3.39 2.07 -3.95
CA SER A 135 4.14 1.21 -3.04
C SER A 135 4.26 -0.18 -3.66
N SER A 136 5.37 -0.85 -3.40
CA SER A 136 5.60 -2.19 -3.92
C SER A 136 6.36 -3.05 -2.92
N THR A 137 6.06 -4.35 -2.90
CA THR A 137 6.83 -5.34 -2.15
C THR A 137 7.10 -6.56 -3.01
N MET A 138 8.29 -7.13 -2.85
CA MET A 138 8.74 -8.29 -3.60
C MET A 138 9.10 -9.42 -2.64
N GLY A 139 8.85 -10.65 -3.06
CA GLY A 139 9.16 -11.82 -2.24
C GLY A 139 9.20 -13.12 -3.02
N VAL A 140 9.75 -14.14 -2.36
CA VAL A 140 9.73 -15.53 -2.85
C VAL A 140 8.90 -16.37 -1.91
N MET A 141 8.02 -17.20 -2.46
CA MET A 141 7.14 -18.06 -1.67
C MET A 141 6.89 -19.40 -2.35
N GLY A 142 6.52 -20.42 -1.57
CA GLY A 142 6.06 -21.69 -2.13
C GLY A 142 4.57 -21.66 -2.48
N SER A 143 4.13 -22.54 -3.37
CA SER A 143 2.70 -22.74 -3.70
C SER A 143 1.79 -22.86 -2.48
N ALA A 144 2.20 -23.60 -1.45
CA ALA A 144 1.42 -23.79 -0.23
C ALA A 144 1.20 -22.51 0.61
N THR A 145 1.89 -21.41 0.26
CA THR A 145 1.84 -20.13 0.98
C THR A 145 1.30 -18.98 0.14
N VAL A 146 0.74 -19.26 -1.04
CA VAL A 146 0.15 -18.23 -1.95
C VAL A 146 -0.92 -17.39 -1.24
N SER A 147 -1.68 -17.96 -0.31
CA SER A 147 -2.66 -17.23 0.50
C SER A 147 -2.07 -16.08 1.32
N LYS A 148 -0.77 -16.11 1.64
CA LYS A 148 -0.09 -15.01 2.35
C LYS A 148 0.02 -13.73 1.52
N LEU A 149 -0.16 -13.80 0.21
CA LEU A 149 -0.25 -12.61 -0.64
C LEU A 149 -1.39 -11.68 -0.20
N ASN A 150 -2.47 -12.22 0.37
CA ASN A 150 -3.56 -11.39 0.92
C ASN A 150 -3.05 -10.49 2.07
N GLU A 151 -2.18 -11.02 2.95
CA GLU A 151 -1.57 -10.25 4.04
C GLU A 151 -0.67 -9.15 3.49
N SER A 152 0.14 -9.46 2.46
CA SER A 152 1.00 -8.45 1.85
C SER A 152 0.23 -7.36 1.09
N VAL A 153 -0.90 -7.69 0.44
CA VAL A 153 -1.79 -6.67 -0.16
C VAL A 153 -2.48 -5.84 0.92
N ALA A 154 -2.89 -6.46 2.02
CA ALA A 154 -3.42 -5.76 3.19
C ALA A 154 -2.40 -4.74 3.75
N ASP A 155 -1.13 -5.13 3.89
CA ASP A 155 -0.08 -4.26 4.42
C ASP A 155 0.15 -3.03 3.52
N ILE A 156 0.18 -3.22 2.20
CA ILE A 156 0.29 -2.12 1.22
C ILE A 156 -0.98 -1.23 1.24
N THR A 157 -2.16 -1.82 1.41
CA THR A 157 -3.41 -1.07 1.54
C THR A 157 -3.40 -0.22 2.80
N ASP A 158 -2.96 -0.78 3.93
CA ASP A 158 -2.82 -0.05 5.20
C ASP A 158 -1.78 1.07 5.09
N GLU A 159 -0.76 0.88 4.27
CA GLU A 159 0.21 1.93 3.95
C GLU A 159 -0.41 3.09 3.17
N PHE A 160 -1.18 2.79 2.13
CA PHE A 160 -1.94 3.80 1.41
C PHE A 160 -2.90 4.54 2.36
N ILE A 161 -3.62 3.83 3.22
CA ILE A 161 -4.55 4.42 4.20
C ILE A 161 -3.82 5.41 5.12
N ARG A 162 -2.65 5.04 5.66
CA ARG A 162 -1.87 5.94 6.52
C ARG A 162 -1.47 7.22 5.79
N ASP A 163 -0.96 7.09 4.58
CA ASP A 163 -0.51 8.23 3.77
C ASP A 163 -1.69 9.13 3.38
N PHE A 164 -2.79 8.52 2.93
CA PHE A 164 -4.01 9.23 2.58
C PHE A 164 -4.55 10.04 3.75
N LEU A 165 -4.67 9.43 4.93
CA LEU A 165 -5.18 10.09 6.12
C LEU A 165 -4.23 11.20 6.60
N SER A 166 -2.91 11.03 6.45
CA SER A 166 -1.95 12.08 6.80
C SER A 166 -2.14 13.38 6.01
N MET A 167 -2.71 13.29 4.80
CA MET A 167 -2.93 14.42 3.88
C MET A 167 -4.37 14.92 3.85
N ASN A 168 -5.33 14.09 4.28
CA ASN A 168 -6.77 14.35 4.19
C ASN A 168 -7.50 14.32 5.54
N ALA A 169 -6.78 14.27 6.66
CA ALA A 169 -7.39 14.32 7.99
C ALA A 169 -8.31 15.55 8.13
N ARG A 170 -9.54 15.33 8.59
CA ARG A 170 -10.45 16.43 8.96
C ARG A 170 -9.82 17.20 10.13
N PRO A 171 -9.88 18.54 10.15
CA PRO A 171 -9.47 19.32 11.31
C PRO A 171 -10.25 18.83 12.53
N VAL A 172 -9.57 18.50 13.62
CA VAL A 172 -10.22 18.33 14.93
C VAL A 172 -10.75 19.71 15.31
N ILE A 173 -12.06 19.93 15.13
CA ILE A 173 -12.73 21.13 15.63
C ILE A 173 -12.69 21.02 17.16
N LYS A 174 -11.73 21.68 17.80
CA LYS A 174 -11.75 21.83 19.26
C LYS A 174 -13.01 22.61 19.62
N PRO A 175 -13.88 22.12 20.52
CA PRO A 175 -15.04 22.86 20.95
C PRO A 175 -14.57 24.19 21.55
N LYS A 176 -15.19 25.28 21.10
CA LYS A 176 -14.99 26.61 21.68
C LYS A 176 -15.54 26.52 23.11
N ILE A 177 -14.65 26.46 24.09
CA ILE A 177 -15.04 26.53 25.50
C ILE A 177 -15.68 27.91 25.68
N ALA A 178 -16.98 27.92 25.96
CA ALA A 178 -17.76 29.11 26.23
C ALA A 178 -17.41 29.70 27.59
#